data_AF-Q92NK9-F1
#
_entry.id   AF-Q92NK9-F1
#
_cell.length_a   1.000
_cell.length_b   1.000
_cell.length_c   1.000
_cell.angle_alpha   90.00
_cell.angle_beta   90.00
_cell.angle_gamma   90.00
#
_symmetry.space_group_name_H-M   'P 1'
#
loop_
_entity.id
_entity.type
_entity.pdbx_description
1 polymer ?
#
loop_
_entity_poly.entity_id
_entity_poly.type
_entity_poly.pdbx_seq_one_letter_code
_entity_poly.pdbx_strand_id
1 'polypeptide(L)'
;MAKKKVAMLTAGGLAPCLSSAVGGLIERYTDIAPDYELVAYRSGYQGLLLADRIEITPAMREKAHVLHRHGGSPIGNSRVKLTNTADCVKRGLVKEGENPLRVAAERLASDGISILHTIGGDDTNTTAADLAAYLGANGYDLTVVGLPKTVDNDVVPIRQTLGAWTAAEYGARFFDHVSNEQSAAPRTLVVHEVMGRHCGWLTAATARAYIHLAGNKEYVDGFMMNAQLKNIDGLYLPEMAFDLEAEAARLREVMDRAGFVTLFVSEGACLDAIVAEREAAGETVKRDAFGHVKIDTINVGNWFSKQFAALLGAERSMVQKSGYYARSAPANVDDLRLIQSMVDLAVESALNKVSGVTGHDEDQGGRLRTIEFPRIKGGKHFDTSAKWFGEVMDVVGQKWQTAD
;
A
#
# COMPACT_ATOMS: atom_id res chain seq x y z
N MET A 1 13.67 30.27 24.98
CA MET A 1 14.10 29.02 24.29
C MET A 1 13.64 29.12 22.84
N ALA A 2 14.44 28.67 21.87
CA ALA A 2 13.94 28.58 20.49
C ALA A 2 12.70 27.68 20.46
N LYS A 3 11.63 28.11 19.80
CA LYS A 3 10.43 27.28 19.62
C LYS A 3 10.82 26.02 18.87
N LYS A 4 10.42 24.86 19.38
CA LYS A 4 10.67 23.60 18.67
C LYS A 4 9.73 23.52 17.48
N LYS A 5 10.29 23.19 16.31
CA LYS A 5 9.56 23.05 15.07
C LYS A 5 9.51 21.58 14.66
N VAL A 6 8.33 21.13 14.28
CA VAL A 6 8.02 19.78 13.82
C VAL A 6 7.67 19.85 12.34
N ALA A 7 8.33 19.05 11.53
CA ALA A 7 7.95 18.82 10.15
C ALA A 7 7.22 17.49 10.00
N MET A 8 6.33 17.42 9.02
CA MET A 8 5.76 16.17 8.54
C MET A 8 5.80 16.09 7.02
N LEU A 9 5.90 14.88 6.49
CA LEU A 9 5.84 14.64 5.05
C LEU A 9 5.16 13.30 4.75
N THR A 10 4.49 13.23 3.60
CA THR A 10 3.98 11.96 3.04
C THR A 10 4.76 11.63 1.77
N ALA A 11 5.18 10.37 1.61
CA ALA A 11 5.97 9.93 0.45
C ALA A 11 5.48 8.59 -0.13
N GLY A 12 5.82 8.34 -1.41
CA GLY A 12 5.52 7.09 -2.11
C GLY A 12 4.19 7.11 -2.88
N GLY A 13 3.51 5.94 -2.96
CA GLY A 13 2.15 5.83 -3.46
C GLY A 13 1.11 6.24 -2.41
N LEU A 14 -0.08 6.68 -2.86
CA LEU A 14 -1.20 6.93 -1.95
C LEU A 14 -1.62 5.65 -1.21
N ALA A 15 -2.08 5.83 0.02
CA ALA A 15 -2.75 4.82 0.82
C ALA A 15 -3.87 5.51 1.64
N PRO A 16 -4.92 4.77 2.06
CA PRO A 16 -6.07 5.35 2.75
C PRO A 16 -5.76 6.10 4.05
N CYS A 17 -4.63 5.80 4.69
CA CYS A 17 -4.25 6.37 5.97
C CYS A 17 -3.71 7.81 5.90
N LEU A 18 -3.33 8.31 4.73
CA LEU A 18 -2.48 9.51 4.61
C LEU A 18 -3.11 10.77 5.22
N SER A 19 -4.35 11.12 4.85
CA SER A 19 -5.05 12.25 5.45
C SER A 19 -5.25 12.09 6.96
N SER A 20 -5.62 10.89 7.40
CA SER A 20 -5.84 10.60 8.82
C SER A 20 -4.55 10.66 9.65
N ALA A 21 -3.42 10.22 9.10
CA ALA A 21 -2.13 10.30 9.78
C ALA A 21 -1.68 11.76 9.92
N VAL A 22 -1.88 12.60 8.89
CA VAL A 22 -1.60 14.04 8.97
C VAL A 22 -2.52 14.73 9.98
N GLY A 23 -3.83 14.44 9.95
CA GLY A 23 -4.81 14.97 10.91
C GLY A 23 -4.47 14.60 12.33
N GLY A 24 -4.25 13.31 12.59
CA GLY A 24 -3.90 12.80 13.92
C GLY A 24 -2.61 13.40 14.48
N LEU A 25 -1.56 13.57 13.66
CA LEU A 25 -0.35 14.26 14.12
C LEU A 25 -0.64 15.71 14.53
N ILE A 26 -1.40 16.45 13.71
CA ILE A 26 -1.76 17.84 14.02
C ILE A 26 -2.60 17.92 15.31
N GLU A 27 -3.62 17.06 15.47
CA GLU A 27 -4.45 16.99 16.66
C GLU A 27 -3.61 16.65 17.90
N ARG A 28 -2.81 15.60 17.82
CA ARG A 28 -2.01 15.15 18.96
C ARG A 28 -1.00 16.20 19.43
N TYR A 29 -0.30 16.87 18.51
CA TYR A 29 0.56 17.99 18.88
C TYR A 29 -0.22 19.20 19.40
N THR A 30 -1.43 19.44 18.91
CA THR A 30 -2.30 20.51 19.43
C THR A 30 -2.66 20.26 20.90
N ASP A 31 -2.94 19.01 21.25
CA ASP A 31 -3.35 18.63 22.61
C ASP A 31 -2.22 18.71 23.62
N ILE A 32 -1.02 18.20 23.28
CA ILE A 32 0.04 17.98 24.29
C ILE A 32 1.26 18.90 24.13
N ALA A 33 1.39 19.58 22.99
CA ALA A 33 2.48 20.51 22.72
C ALA A 33 2.02 21.70 21.84
N PRO A 34 0.99 22.46 22.28
CA PRO A 34 0.39 23.54 21.49
C PRO A 34 1.38 24.64 21.09
N ASP A 35 2.45 24.83 21.86
CA ASP A 35 3.49 25.84 21.61
C ASP A 35 4.49 25.45 20.49
N TYR A 36 4.45 24.21 20.01
CA TYR A 36 5.32 23.78 18.90
C TYR A 36 4.82 24.33 17.56
N GLU A 37 5.75 24.75 16.70
CA GLU A 37 5.42 25.14 15.34
C GLU A 37 5.34 23.88 14.47
N LEU A 38 4.26 23.72 13.70
CA LEU A 38 4.10 22.59 12.78
C LEU A 38 4.20 23.08 11.34
N VAL A 39 4.97 22.35 10.54
CA VAL A 39 5.07 22.54 9.09
C VAL A 39 4.91 21.22 8.37
N ALA A 40 4.43 21.25 7.14
CA ALA A 40 4.38 20.09 6.27
C ALA A 40 5.10 20.36 4.96
N TYR A 41 6.00 19.49 4.52
CA TYR A 41 6.65 19.62 3.22
C TYR A 41 5.72 19.14 2.11
N ARG A 42 5.42 20.01 1.15
CA ARG A 42 4.46 19.72 0.09
C ARG A 42 5.01 18.61 -0.82
N SER A 43 4.21 17.59 -1.07
CA SER A 43 4.60 16.47 -1.93
C SER A 43 5.88 15.76 -1.46
N GLY A 44 6.06 15.60 -0.15
CA GLY A 44 7.13 14.74 0.38
C GLY A 44 8.53 15.34 0.27
N TYR A 45 9.51 14.50 -0.06
CA TYR A 45 10.91 14.93 -0.23
C TYR A 45 11.10 15.93 -1.36
N GLN A 46 10.20 15.99 -2.34
CA GLN A 46 10.23 17.05 -3.36
C GLN A 46 10.09 18.43 -2.72
N GLY A 47 9.09 18.63 -1.85
CA GLY A 47 8.92 19.90 -1.14
C GLY A 47 10.07 20.20 -0.21
N LEU A 48 10.65 19.18 0.42
CA LEU A 48 11.85 19.36 1.23
C LEU A 48 13.04 19.89 0.40
N LEU A 49 13.32 19.29 -0.75
CA LEU A 49 14.41 19.75 -1.62
C LEU A 49 14.17 21.16 -2.17
N LEU A 50 12.91 21.47 -2.51
CA LEU A 50 12.52 22.74 -3.14
C LEU A 50 12.16 23.85 -2.14
N ALA A 51 12.27 23.61 -0.84
CA ALA A 51 11.80 24.53 0.22
C ALA A 51 10.31 24.89 0.13
N ASP A 52 9.47 24.01 -0.44
CA ASP A 52 8.01 24.17 -0.52
C ASP A 52 7.36 23.50 0.71
N ARG A 53 6.90 24.35 1.62
CA ARG A 53 6.24 23.93 2.86
C ARG A 53 4.91 24.64 3.08
N ILE A 54 4.05 23.99 3.84
CA ILE A 54 2.78 24.49 4.33
C ILE A 54 2.96 24.74 5.83
N GLU A 55 2.75 25.98 6.27
CA GLU A 55 2.71 26.32 7.70
C GLU A 55 1.32 25.97 8.27
N ILE A 56 1.29 25.17 9.34
CA ILE A 56 0.03 24.73 9.94
C ILE A 56 -0.46 25.82 10.90
N THR A 57 -1.51 26.53 10.50
CA THR A 57 -2.06 27.66 11.24
C THR A 57 -2.98 27.22 12.39
N PRO A 58 -3.30 28.09 13.37
CA PRO A 58 -4.28 27.79 14.41
C PRO A 58 -5.65 27.36 13.84
N ALA A 59 -6.13 28.02 12.79
CA ALA A 59 -7.39 27.65 12.13
C ALA A 59 -7.36 26.26 11.47
N MET A 60 -6.17 25.81 11.02
CA MET A 60 -5.99 24.45 10.51
C MET A 60 -6.00 23.42 11.64
N ARG A 61 -5.37 23.73 12.79
CA ARG A 61 -5.38 22.86 13.98
C ARG A 61 -6.81 22.59 14.46
N GLU A 62 -7.63 23.65 14.58
CA GLU A 62 -9.04 23.53 14.99
C GLU A 62 -9.88 22.60 14.08
N LYS A 63 -9.48 22.48 12.81
CA LYS A 63 -10.19 21.68 11.79
C LYS A 63 -9.47 20.40 11.38
N ALA A 64 -8.37 20.04 12.05
CA ALA A 64 -7.57 18.88 11.68
C ALA A 64 -8.37 17.57 11.66
N HIS A 65 -9.33 17.43 12.59
CA HIS A 65 -10.26 16.30 12.67
C HIS A 65 -11.03 16.01 11.37
N VAL A 66 -11.21 17.01 10.50
CA VAL A 66 -11.90 16.84 9.21
C VAL A 66 -11.10 15.95 8.27
N LEU A 67 -9.77 15.92 8.39
CA LEU A 67 -8.89 15.13 7.53
C LEU A 67 -9.16 13.62 7.64
N HIS A 68 -9.71 13.15 8.75
CA HIS A 68 -10.12 11.76 8.92
C HIS A 68 -11.21 11.29 7.96
N ARG A 69 -11.96 12.23 7.36
CA ARG A 69 -13.06 11.94 6.43
C ARG A 69 -12.61 11.83 4.97
N HIS A 70 -11.34 12.08 4.69
CA HIS A 70 -10.80 12.14 3.34
C HIS A 70 -9.78 11.03 3.10
N GLY A 71 -9.79 10.45 1.90
CA GLY A 71 -8.63 9.71 1.40
C GLY A 71 -7.60 10.65 0.75
N GLY A 72 -6.58 10.06 0.10
CA GLY A 72 -5.49 10.84 -0.49
C GLY A 72 -4.56 11.46 0.54
N SER A 73 -3.71 12.41 0.12
CA SER A 73 -2.83 13.17 1.02
C SER A 73 -3.17 14.66 0.97
N PRO A 74 -3.46 15.32 2.11
CA PRO A 74 -3.78 16.74 2.15
C PRO A 74 -2.55 17.62 1.92
N ILE A 75 -1.35 17.05 1.99
CA ILE A 75 -0.08 17.76 1.77
C ILE A 75 0.61 17.34 0.47
N GLY A 76 -0.08 16.58 -0.40
CA GLY A 76 0.47 16.05 -1.65
C GLY A 76 1.44 14.88 -1.42
N ASN A 77 1.81 14.16 -2.47
CA ASN A 77 2.70 13.00 -2.37
C ASN A 77 3.68 12.95 -3.55
N SER A 78 4.89 12.40 -3.36
CA SER A 78 5.83 12.15 -4.46
C SER A 78 6.68 10.91 -4.23
N ARG A 79 7.21 10.36 -5.33
CA ARG A 79 8.24 9.31 -5.32
C ARG A 79 9.58 9.97 -5.62
N VAL A 80 10.36 10.27 -4.58
CA VAL A 80 11.72 10.83 -4.68
C VAL A 80 12.62 9.97 -3.81
N LYS A 81 13.70 9.45 -4.40
CA LYS A 81 14.73 8.69 -3.70
C LYS A 81 15.99 9.55 -3.64
N LEU A 82 16.36 10.00 -2.44
CA LEU A 82 17.49 10.94 -2.27
C LEU A 82 18.84 10.34 -2.68
N THR A 83 18.94 9.01 -2.71
CA THR A 83 20.13 8.30 -3.21
C THR A 83 20.20 8.23 -4.74
N ASN A 84 19.12 8.53 -5.46
CA ASN A 84 19.10 8.61 -6.92
C ASN A 84 19.33 10.06 -7.39
N THR A 85 20.59 10.51 -7.31
CA THR A 85 20.99 11.86 -7.71
C THR A 85 20.65 12.17 -9.16
N ALA A 86 20.81 11.21 -10.08
CA ALA A 86 20.53 11.42 -11.50
C ALA A 86 19.04 11.73 -11.75
N ASP A 87 18.11 11.02 -11.10
CA ASP A 87 16.68 11.33 -11.17
C ASP A 87 16.37 12.70 -10.57
N CYS A 88 16.97 13.03 -9.42
CA CYS A 88 16.77 14.31 -8.75
C CYS A 88 17.23 15.49 -9.62
N VAL A 89 18.40 15.40 -10.25
CA VAL A 89 18.92 16.41 -11.19
C VAL A 89 18.02 16.50 -12.43
N LYS A 90 17.66 15.37 -13.04
CA LYS A 90 16.79 15.32 -14.22
C LYS A 90 15.44 15.99 -13.99
N ARG A 91 14.89 15.87 -12.78
CA ARG A 91 13.62 16.47 -12.38
C ARG A 91 13.76 17.91 -11.87
N GLY A 92 14.97 18.47 -11.84
CA GLY A 92 15.24 19.81 -11.34
C GLY A 92 15.04 19.97 -9.83
N LEU A 93 15.13 18.88 -9.07
CA LEU A 93 14.99 18.90 -7.61
C LEU A 93 16.27 19.36 -6.91
N VAL A 94 17.41 19.14 -7.56
CA VAL A 94 18.74 19.63 -7.15
C VAL A 94 19.54 20.04 -8.38
N LYS A 95 20.60 20.83 -8.19
CA LYS A 95 21.52 21.20 -9.28
C LYS A 95 22.51 20.07 -9.56
N GLU A 96 23.09 20.09 -10.75
CA GLU A 96 24.17 19.17 -11.11
C GLU A 96 25.36 19.34 -10.14
N GLY A 97 25.90 18.22 -9.65
CA GLY A 97 26.96 18.19 -8.64
C GLY A 97 26.50 18.29 -7.18
N GLU A 98 25.21 18.55 -6.92
CA GLU A 98 24.68 18.53 -5.55
C GLU A 98 24.31 17.11 -5.09
N ASN A 99 24.48 16.85 -3.80
CA ASN A 99 24.00 15.62 -3.16
C ASN A 99 22.61 15.88 -2.56
N PRO A 100 21.53 15.21 -3.04
CA PRO A 100 20.18 15.46 -2.55
C PRO A 100 19.98 15.23 -1.06
N LEU A 101 20.65 14.23 -0.47
CA LEU A 101 20.59 13.98 0.96
C LEU A 101 21.15 15.16 1.76
N ARG A 102 22.30 15.70 1.32
CA ARG A 102 22.89 16.89 1.93
C ARG A 102 21.97 18.12 1.80
N VAL A 103 21.43 18.37 0.61
CA VAL A 103 20.50 19.48 0.37
C VAL A 103 19.27 19.38 1.28
N ALA A 104 18.68 18.19 1.40
CA ALA A 104 17.54 17.95 2.29
C ALA A 104 17.90 18.15 3.77
N ALA A 105 19.05 17.64 4.21
CA ALA A 105 19.53 17.81 5.58
C ALA A 105 19.78 19.30 5.92
N GLU A 106 20.53 20.01 5.08
CA GLU A 106 20.78 21.44 5.24
C GLU A 106 19.49 22.26 5.24
N ARG A 107 18.47 21.85 4.46
CA ARG A 107 17.15 22.47 4.51
C ARG A 107 16.49 22.30 5.87
N LEU A 108 16.41 21.07 6.40
CA LEU A 108 15.83 20.80 7.72
C LEU A 108 16.51 21.63 8.81
N ALA A 109 17.85 21.70 8.76
CA ALA A 109 18.63 22.52 9.69
C ALA A 109 18.32 24.02 9.56
N SER A 110 18.28 24.55 8.33
CA SER A 110 17.98 25.95 8.06
C SER A 110 16.56 26.37 8.44
N ASP A 111 15.60 25.44 8.32
CA ASP A 111 14.20 25.66 8.71
C ASP A 111 14.01 25.55 10.24
N GLY A 112 15.02 25.06 10.97
CA GLY A 112 15.00 24.86 12.41
C GLY A 112 14.18 23.63 12.84
N ILE A 113 14.08 22.61 11.99
CA ILE A 113 13.29 21.40 12.25
C ILE A 113 13.97 20.48 13.26
N SER A 114 13.40 20.37 14.44
CA SER A 114 13.89 19.48 15.51
C SER A 114 13.28 18.06 15.47
N ILE A 115 12.10 17.91 14.88
CA ILE A 115 11.38 16.65 14.76
C ILE A 115 10.87 16.50 13.33
N LEU A 116 11.06 15.34 12.72
CA LEU A 116 10.49 14.99 11.42
C LEU A 116 9.62 13.73 11.54
N HIS A 117 8.36 13.84 11.15
CA HIS A 117 7.48 12.71 10.92
C HIS A 117 7.43 12.32 9.44
N THR A 118 7.70 11.05 9.15
CA THR A 118 7.62 10.50 7.80
C THR A 118 6.47 9.51 7.69
N ILE A 119 5.54 9.75 6.76
CA ILE A 119 4.42 8.83 6.50
C ILE A 119 4.67 8.19 5.13
N GLY A 120 5.22 6.99 5.13
CA GLY A 120 5.70 6.35 3.90
C GLY A 120 6.03 4.87 4.06
N GLY A 121 6.45 4.25 2.96
CA GLY A 121 6.92 2.86 2.97
C GLY A 121 8.30 2.71 3.63
N ASP A 122 8.90 1.54 3.48
CA ASP A 122 10.25 1.24 3.95
C ASP A 122 11.29 2.23 3.40
N ASP A 123 11.33 2.45 2.08
CA ASP A 123 12.27 3.37 1.41
C ASP A 123 12.18 4.81 1.97
N THR A 124 10.98 5.24 2.39
CA THR A 124 10.79 6.56 3.01
C THR A 124 11.42 6.60 4.39
N ASN A 125 11.17 5.58 5.21
CA ASN A 125 11.65 5.55 6.58
C ASN A 125 13.17 5.32 6.65
N THR A 126 13.74 4.53 5.75
CA THR A 126 15.20 4.35 5.64
C THR A 126 15.88 5.64 5.17
N THR A 127 15.32 6.34 4.17
CA THR A 127 15.82 7.67 3.75
C THR A 127 15.78 8.68 4.91
N ALA A 128 14.76 8.62 5.76
CA ALA A 128 14.65 9.49 6.92
C ALA A 128 15.69 9.17 8.01
N ALA A 129 16.04 7.89 8.17
CA ALA A 129 17.13 7.46 9.03
C ALA A 129 18.49 8.00 8.55
N ASP A 130 18.74 7.95 7.23
CA ASP A 130 19.97 8.47 6.64
C ASP A 130 20.11 9.99 6.85
N LEU A 131 19.00 10.74 6.76
CA LEU A 131 18.97 12.16 7.08
C LEU A 131 19.30 12.44 8.54
N ALA A 132 18.72 11.68 9.47
CA ALA A 132 18.99 11.83 10.91
C ALA A 132 20.47 11.54 11.23
N ALA A 133 21.03 10.47 10.67
CA ALA A 133 22.42 10.10 10.85
C ALA A 133 23.38 11.17 10.30
N TYR A 134 23.09 11.68 9.09
CA TYR A 134 23.88 12.74 8.49
C TYR A 134 23.87 14.02 9.33
N LEU A 135 22.69 14.46 9.79
CA LEU A 135 22.57 15.66 10.62
C LEU A 135 23.27 15.50 11.97
N GLY A 136 23.12 14.34 12.63
CA GLY A 136 23.80 14.04 13.88
C GLY A 136 25.33 14.07 13.75
N ALA A 137 25.87 13.53 12.66
CA ALA A 137 27.30 13.62 12.35
C ALA A 137 27.80 15.06 12.10
N ASN A 138 26.89 15.99 11.78
CA ASN A 138 27.18 17.40 11.55
C ASN A 138 26.71 18.30 12.72
N GLY A 139 26.46 17.73 13.90
CA GLY A 139 26.15 18.48 15.13
C GLY A 139 24.72 19.04 15.18
N TYR A 140 23.80 18.48 14.38
CA TYR A 140 22.39 18.87 14.38
C TYR A 140 21.50 17.71 14.85
N ASP A 141 20.84 17.91 15.99
CA ASP A 141 19.94 16.91 16.56
C ASP A 141 18.56 16.93 15.86
N LEU A 142 18.31 15.94 15.02
CA LEU A 142 16.99 15.67 14.43
C LEU A 142 16.41 14.37 15.01
N THR A 143 15.22 14.45 15.60
CA THR A 143 14.45 13.24 15.95
C THR A 143 13.55 12.87 14.77
N VAL A 144 13.58 11.60 14.33
CA VAL A 144 12.78 11.13 13.21
C VAL A 144 11.89 9.99 13.65
N VAL A 145 10.57 10.16 13.50
CA VAL A 145 9.60 9.12 13.85
C VAL A 145 8.66 8.83 12.68
N GLY A 146 8.82 7.64 12.10
CA GLY A 146 8.08 7.16 10.95
C GLY A 146 6.74 6.52 11.29
N LEU A 147 5.81 6.63 10.35
CA LEU A 147 4.55 5.90 10.29
C LEU A 147 4.56 4.98 9.05
N PRO A 148 4.35 3.67 9.22
CA PRO A 148 4.54 2.66 8.18
C PRO A 148 3.34 2.60 7.24
N LYS A 149 3.42 3.32 6.12
CA LYS A 149 2.37 3.43 5.10
C LYS A 149 2.68 2.53 3.91
N THR A 150 1.87 1.49 3.73
CA THR A 150 1.81 0.67 2.51
C THR A 150 0.49 -0.09 2.49
N VAL A 151 -0.10 -0.29 1.30
CA VAL A 151 -1.31 -1.10 1.15
C VAL A 151 -1.00 -2.59 1.04
N ASP A 152 0.26 -2.94 0.73
CA ASP A 152 0.71 -4.31 0.51
C ASP A 152 1.05 -5.04 1.83
N ASN A 153 1.07 -4.33 2.96
CA ASN A 153 1.45 -4.85 4.28
C ASN A 153 2.83 -5.53 4.30
N ASP A 154 3.79 -4.94 3.59
CA ASP A 154 5.06 -5.57 3.21
C ASP A 154 6.28 -5.04 3.97
N VAL A 155 6.09 -4.45 5.16
CA VAL A 155 7.19 -3.89 5.99
C VAL A 155 7.52 -4.82 7.16
N VAL A 156 8.78 -5.25 7.25
CA VAL A 156 9.35 -5.98 8.39
C VAL A 156 9.83 -5.00 9.46
N PRO A 157 9.64 -5.30 10.76
CA PRO A 157 8.90 -6.41 11.37
C PRO A 157 7.47 -6.01 11.75
N ILE A 158 6.81 -5.19 10.93
CA ILE A 158 5.55 -4.54 11.30
C ILE A 158 4.39 -5.44 10.93
N ARG A 159 3.60 -5.87 11.92
CA ARG A 159 2.45 -6.76 11.73
C ARG A 159 1.42 -6.21 10.74
N GLN A 160 1.06 -4.95 10.92
CA GLN A 160 0.04 -4.27 10.14
C GLN A 160 0.47 -2.84 9.81
N THR A 161 0.53 -2.54 8.52
CA THR A 161 0.83 -1.21 8.00
C THR A 161 -0.44 -0.40 7.80
N LEU A 162 -0.29 0.92 7.84
CA LEU A 162 -1.40 1.86 7.78
C LEU A 162 -2.03 1.89 6.38
N GLY A 163 -3.36 1.72 6.33
CA GLY A 163 -4.16 1.84 5.10
C GLY A 163 -4.41 0.52 4.37
N ALA A 164 -3.75 -0.57 4.78
CA ALA A 164 -3.84 -1.85 4.11
C ALA A 164 -5.21 -2.54 4.34
N TRP A 165 -5.79 -2.45 5.56
CA TRP A 165 -7.13 -2.97 5.82
C TRP A 165 -8.21 -2.24 5.03
N THR A 166 -8.16 -0.91 4.99
CA THR A 166 -9.09 -0.11 4.19
C THR A 166 -8.96 -0.44 2.72
N ALA A 167 -7.74 -0.59 2.20
CA ALA A 167 -7.54 -0.93 0.79
C ALA A 167 -8.17 -2.30 0.45
N ALA A 168 -8.04 -3.29 1.33
CA ALA A 168 -8.68 -4.60 1.16
C ALA A 168 -10.22 -4.49 1.18
N GLU A 169 -10.79 -3.75 2.14
CA GLU A 169 -12.24 -3.56 2.23
C GLU A 169 -12.83 -2.85 1.00
N TYR A 170 -12.19 -1.77 0.55
CA TYR A 170 -12.66 -1.05 -0.63
C TYR A 170 -12.40 -1.84 -1.92
N GLY A 171 -11.36 -2.67 -1.97
CA GLY A 171 -11.18 -3.66 -3.04
C GLY A 171 -12.36 -4.63 -3.13
N ALA A 172 -12.83 -5.13 -1.99
CA ALA A 172 -13.98 -6.02 -1.91
C ALA A 172 -15.29 -5.32 -2.32
N ARG A 173 -15.53 -4.08 -1.87
CA ARG A 173 -16.70 -3.28 -2.28
C ARG A 173 -16.72 -2.96 -3.76
N PHE A 174 -15.55 -2.64 -4.32
CA PHE A 174 -15.40 -2.45 -5.77
C PHE A 174 -15.84 -3.69 -6.52
N PHE A 175 -15.32 -4.86 -6.10
CA PHE A 175 -15.62 -6.11 -6.79
C PHE A 175 -17.06 -6.59 -6.58
N ASP A 176 -17.68 -6.29 -5.46
CA ASP A 176 -19.07 -6.61 -5.22
C ASP A 176 -20.03 -5.99 -6.24
N HIS A 177 -19.73 -4.79 -6.75
CA HIS A 177 -20.48 -4.23 -7.87
C HIS A 177 -20.07 -4.85 -9.21
N VAL A 178 -18.76 -5.03 -9.44
CA VAL A 178 -18.23 -5.62 -10.67
C VAL A 178 -18.75 -7.05 -10.91
N SER A 179 -18.86 -7.87 -9.88
CA SER A 179 -19.35 -9.24 -9.97
C SER A 179 -20.76 -9.33 -10.55
N ASN A 180 -21.58 -8.28 -10.49
CA ASN A 180 -22.89 -8.24 -11.13
C ASN A 180 -22.79 -8.30 -12.67
N GLU A 181 -21.66 -7.89 -13.27
CA GLU A 181 -21.45 -7.97 -14.71
C GLU A 181 -21.47 -9.41 -15.25
N GLN A 182 -21.32 -10.41 -14.37
CA GLN A 182 -21.46 -11.82 -14.73
C GLN A 182 -22.88 -12.16 -15.19
N SER A 183 -23.90 -11.38 -14.81
CA SER A 183 -25.27 -11.58 -15.30
C SER A 183 -25.57 -10.92 -16.64
N ALA A 184 -24.62 -10.18 -17.23
CA ALA A 184 -24.85 -9.44 -18.47
C ALA A 184 -24.71 -10.30 -19.73
N ALA A 185 -23.94 -11.40 -19.67
CA ALA A 185 -23.75 -12.33 -20.78
C ALA A 185 -23.44 -13.74 -20.26
N PRO A 186 -23.85 -14.81 -20.97
CA PRO A 186 -23.39 -16.16 -20.67
C PRO A 186 -21.87 -16.30 -20.78
N ARG A 187 -21.33 -17.30 -20.11
CA ARG A 187 -19.92 -17.71 -20.16
C ARG A 187 -18.94 -16.55 -19.93
N THR A 188 -19.18 -15.75 -18.88
CA THR A 188 -18.38 -14.56 -18.56
C THR A 188 -17.21 -14.91 -17.62
N LEU A 189 -15.98 -14.58 -18.04
CA LEU A 189 -14.80 -14.56 -17.18
C LEU A 189 -14.56 -13.14 -16.65
N VAL A 190 -14.50 -12.98 -15.32
CA VAL A 190 -14.17 -11.70 -14.68
C VAL A 190 -12.87 -11.84 -13.89
N VAL A 191 -11.88 -11.03 -14.23
CA VAL A 191 -10.59 -10.97 -13.53
C VAL A 191 -10.53 -9.66 -12.73
N HIS A 192 -10.43 -9.79 -11.41
CA HIS A 192 -10.14 -8.68 -10.51
C HIS A 192 -8.63 -8.58 -10.28
N GLU A 193 -8.01 -7.59 -10.90
CA GLU A 193 -6.61 -7.27 -10.63
C GLU A 193 -6.50 -6.37 -9.38
N VAL A 194 -5.76 -6.86 -8.38
CA VAL A 194 -5.50 -6.18 -7.11
C VAL A 194 -4.01 -5.84 -7.00
N MET A 195 -3.68 -4.73 -6.35
CA MET A 195 -2.27 -4.37 -6.07
C MET A 195 -1.60 -5.43 -5.18
N GLY A 196 -0.27 -5.48 -5.19
CA GLY A 196 0.54 -6.48 -4.49
C GLY A 196 1.69 -6.98 -5.36
N ARG A 197 2.71 -6.15 -5.57
CA ARG A 197 3.79 -6.49 -6.51
C ARG A 197 4.64 -7.70 -6.09
N HIS A 198 5.04 -7.72 -4.83
CA HIS A 198 5.91 -8.77 -4.26
C HIS A 198 5.26 -9.46 -3.07
N CYS A 199 4.12 -8.95 -2.62
CA CYS A 199 3.39 -9.43 -1.45
C CYS A 199 1.91 -9.62 -1.82
N GLY A 200 1.41 -10.84 -1.68
CA GLY A 200 0.02 -11.20 -1.97
C GLY A 200 -0.99 -10.81 -0.89
N TRP A 201 -0.53 -10.23 0.24
CA TRP A 201 -1.37 -9.96 1.41
C TRP A 201 -2.61 -9.14 1.06
N LEU A 202 -2.47 -8.07 0.25
CA LEU A 202 -3.59 -7.22 -0.11
C LEU A 202 -4.64 -7.97 -0.92
N THR A 203 -4.20 -8.80 -1.87
CA THR A 203 -5.10 -9.60 -2.71
C THR A 203 -5.83 -10.66 -1.87
N ALA A 204 -5.11 -11.35 -0.98
CA ALA A 204 -5.70 -12.33 -0.05
C ALA A 204 -6.67 -11.68 0.95
N ALA A 205 -6.31 -10.52 1.52
CA ALA A 205 -7.18 -9.77 2.42
C ALA A 205 -8.41 -9.21 1.71
N THR A 206 -8.28 -8.79 0.45
CA THR A 206 -9.40 -8.35 -0.39
C THR A 206 -10.37 -9.51 -0.64
N ALA A 207 -9.85 -10.71 -0.98
CA ALA A 207 -10.65 -11.91 -1.13
C ALA A 207 -11.42 -12.26 0.15
N ARG A 208 -10.74 -12.23 1.30
CA ARG A 208 -11.37 -12.45 2.61
C ARG A 208 -12.49 -11.44 2.91
N ALA A 209 -12.22 -10.15 2.69
CA ALA A 209 -13.21 -9.10 2.92
C ALA A 209 -14.42 -9.26 1.99
N TYR A 210 -14.19 -9.68 0.75
CA TYR A 210 -15.25 -9.93 -0.23
C TYR A 210 -16.10 -11.14 0.13
N ILE A 211 -15.49 -12.27 0.52
CA ILE A 211 -16.21 -13.46 1.00
C ILE A 211 -17.12 -13.09 2.17
N HIS A 212 -16.63 -12.31 3.13
CA HIS A 212 -17.45 -11.86 4.26
C HIS A 212 -18.60 -10.93 3.81
N LEU A 213 -18.31 -9.97 2.92
CA LEU A 213 -19.30 -9.03 2.40
C LEU A 213 -20.42 -9.76 1.62
N ALA A 214 -20.05 -10.71 0.75
CA ALA A 214 -20.99 -11.48 -0.05
C ALA A 214 -21.79 -12.48 0.81
N GLY A 215 -21.13 -13.17 1.75
CA GLY A 215 -21.77 -14.15 2.62
C GLY A 215 -22.81 -13.56 3.59
N ASN A 216 -22.74 -12.26 3.88
CA ASN A 216 -23.71 -11.56 4.73
C ASN A 216 -24.95 -11.07 3.97
N LYS A 217 -25.07 -11.34 2.66
CA LYS A 217 -26.22 -10.92 1.85
C LYS A 217 -27.29 -12.00 1.79
N GLU A 218 -28.53 -11.54 1.76
CA GLU A 218 -29.67 -12.39 1.45
C GLU A 218 -29.89 -12.41 -0.07
N TYR A 219 -30.20 -13.60 -0.60
CA TYR A 219 -30.50 -13.81 -2.00
C TYR A 219 -31.87 -14.47 -2.14
N VAL A 220 -32.55 -14.18 -3.24
CA VAL A 220 -33.83 -14.83 -3.55
C VAL A 220 -33.53 -16.14 -4.30
N ASP A 221 -33.96 -17.25 -3.71
CA ASP A 221 -33.77 -18.59 -4.28
C ASP A 221 -34.37 -18.70 -5.69
N GLY A 222 -33.68 -19.44 -6.56
CA GLY A 222 -34.11 -19.71 -7.94
C GLY A 222 -33.69 -18.67 -8.98
N PHE A 223 -33.16 -17.50 -8.58
CA PHE A 223 -32.58 -16.52 -9.51
C PHE A 223 -31.07 -16.69 -9.68
N MET A 224 -30.54 -16.15 -10.78
CA MET A 224 -29.10 -16.10 -11.05
C MET A 224 -28.34 -15.24 -10.02
N MET A 225 -29.00 -14.22 -9.46
CA MET A 225 -28.42 -13.37 -8.41
C MET A 225 -28.44 -14.12 -7.08
N ASN A 226 -27.41 -14.94 -6.85
CA ASN A 226 -27.28 -15.82 -5.70
C ASN A 226 -25.83 -15.84 -5.17
N ALA A 227 -25.59 -16.61 -4.11
CA ALA A 227 -24.27 -16.76 -3.53
C ALA A 227 -23.23 -17.29 -4.53
N GLN A 228 -23.62 -18.21 -5.42
CA GLN A 228 -22.71 -18.77 -6.42
C GLN A 228 -22.19 -17.70 -7.40
N LEU A 229 -23.06 -16.78 -7.86
CA LEU A 229 -22.64 -15.64 -8.69
C LEU A 229 -21.61 -14.74 -8.00
N LYS A 230 -21.58 -14.78 -6.66
CA LYS A 230 -20.69 -13.96 -5.85
C LYS A 230 -19.46 -14.71 -5.37
N ASN A 231 -19.23 -15.95 -5.79
CA ASN A 231 -18.04 -16.70 -5.40
C ASN A 231 -16.76 -16.12 -6.02
N ILE A 232 -15.63 -16.39 -5.37
CA ILE A 232 -14.31 -16.32 -5.98
C ILE A 232 -13.97 -17.76 -6.41
N ASP A 233 -13.70 -17.97 -7.69
CA ASP A 233 -13.38 -19.30 -8.20
C ASP A 233 -11.88 -19.56 -8.24
N GLY A 234 -11.04 -18.51 -8.32
CA GLY A 234 -9.59 -18.63 -8.24
C GLY A 234 -8.91 -17.39 -7.64
N LEU A 235 -7.84 -17.60 -6.90
CA LEU A 235 -7.02 -16.60 -6.23
C LEU A 235 -5.54 -16.83 -6.57
N TYR A 236 -4.86 -15.80 -7.09
CA TYR A 236 -3.48 -15.91 -7.57
C TYR A 236 -2.61 -14.83 -6.94
N LEU A 237 -1.60 -15.27 -6.20
CA LEU A 237 -0.67 -14.42 -5.44
C LEU A 237 0.76 -14.58 -5.98
N PRO A 238 1.66 -13.61 -5.73
CA PRO A 238 3.07 -13.74 -6.06
C PRO A 238 3.74 -14.95 -5.38
N GLU A 239 3.28 -15.32 -4.18
CA GLU A 239 3.83 -16.42 -3.37
C GLU A 239 3.24 -17.80 -3.70
N MET A 240 2.41 -17.91 -4.74
CA MET A 240 1.73 -19.15 -5.09
C MET A 240 2.18 -19.69 -6.43
N ALA A 241 2.37 -21.00 -6.49
CA ALA A 241 2.50 -21.75 -7.73
C ALA A 241 1.19 -22.50 -8.04
N PHE A 242 0.88 -22.65 -9.32
CA PHE A 242 -0.22 -23.48 -9.79
C PHE A 242 0.07 -24.11 -11.14
N ASP A 243 -0.56 -25.25 -11.40
CA ASP A 243 -0.57 -25.90 -12.70
C ASP A 243 -1.69 -25.29 -13.56
N LEU A 244 -1.31 -24.62 -14.64
CA LEU A 244 -2.25 -23.91 -15.51
C LEU A 244 -3.26 -24.85 -16.18
N GLU A 245 -2.83 -26.03 -16.62
CA GLU A 245 -3.71 -26.97 -17.33
C GLU A 245 -4.72 -27.59 -16.36
N ALA A 246 -4.24 -28.05 -15.20
CA ALA A 246 -5.10 -28.63 -14.17
C ALA A 246 -6.11 -27.59 -13.64
N GLU A 247 -5.66 -26.36 -13.41
CA GLU A 247 -6.53 -25.28 -12.92
C GLU A 247 -7.53 -24.84 -13.98
N ALA A 248 -7.13 -24.77 -15.25
CA ALA A 248 -8.05 -24.47 -16.34
C ALA A 248 -9.12 -25.56 -16.51
N ALA A 249 -8.77 -26.84 -16.32
CA ALA A 249 -9.75 -27.93 -16.34
C ALA A 249 -10.79 -27.77 -15.22
N ARG A 250 -10.35 -27.50 -13.98
CA ARG A 250 -11.27 -27.25 -12.85
C ARG A 250 -12.18 -26.05 -13.11
N LEU A 251 -11.61 -24.93 -13.53
CA LEU A 251 -12.37 -23.72 -13.83
C LEU A 251 -13.31 -23.91 -15.04
N ARG A 252 -12.98 -24.80 -15.99
CA ARG A 252 -13.86 -25.12 -17.12
C ARG A 252 -15.14 -25.80 -16.64
N GLU A 253 -15.05 -26.71 -15.68
CA GLU A 253 -16.22 -27.33 -15.06
C GLU A 253 -17.09 -26.29 -14.34
N VAL A 254 -16.47 -25.32 -13.66
CA VAL A 254 -17.19 -24.18 -13.05
C VAL A 254 -17.91 -23.37 -14.12
N MET A 255 -17.21 -23.00 -15.20
CA MET A 255 -17.78 -22.25 -16.32
C MET A 255 -18.96 -22.98 -16.96
N ASP A 256 -18.84 -24.29 -17.20
CA ASP A 256 -19.88 -25.09 -17.85
C ASP A 256 -21.12 -25.29 -16.95
N ARG A 257 -20.93 -25.32 -15.63
CA ARG A 257 -22.03 -25.44 -14.65
C ARG A 257 -22.70 -24.10 -14.33
N ALA A 258 -21.91 -23.05 -14.09
CA ALA A 258 -22.40 -21.77 -13.57
C ALA A 258 -22.62 -20.73 -14.67
N GLY A 259 -21.89 -20.84 -15.79
CA GLY A 259 -21.90 -19.83 -16.85
C GLY A 259 -21.02 -18.61 -16.56
N PHE A 260 -20.23 -18.62 -15.50
CA PHE A 260 -19.31 -17.55 -15.16
C PHE A 260 -18.14 -18.07 -14.31
N VAL A 261 -17.03 -17.34 -14.33
CA VAL A 261 -15.84 -17.59 -13.50
C VAL A 261 -15.28 -16.25 -13.02
N THR A 262 -14.96 -16.16 -11.73
CA THR A 262 -14.32 -15.02 -11.09
C THR A 262 -12.91 -15.35 -10.60
N LEU A 263 -11.93 -14.57 -11.02
CA LEU A 263 -10.53 -14.70 -10.58
C LEU A 263 -10.07 -13.44 -9.85
N PHE A 264 -9.44 -13.59 -8.69
CA PHE A 264 -8.70 -12.53 -8.02
C PHE A 264 -7.21 -12.72 -8.30
N VAL A 265 -6.57 -11.71 -8.88
CA VAL A 265 -5.20 -11.79 -9.35
C VAL A 265 -4.41 -10.63 -8.79
N SER A 266 -3.33 -10.94 -8.08
CA SER A 266 -2.37 -9.94 -7.66
C SER A 266 -1.57 -9.42 -8.86
N GLU A 267 -1.26 -8.11 -8.90
CA GLU A 267 -0.44 -7.52 -9.97
C GLU A 267 0.98 -8.12 -10.05
N GLY A 268 1.40 -8.83 -9.00
CA GLY A 268 2.66 -9.57 -8.93
C GLY A 268 2.59 -11.05 -9.28
N ALA A 269 1.38 -11.61 -9.50
CA ALA A 269 1.23 -13.04 -9.79
C ALA A 269 1.84 -13.41 -11.14
N CYS A 270 2.59 -14.51 -11.18
CA CYS A 270 3.22 -15.06 -12.39
C CYS A 270 4.12 -14.08 -13.17
N LEU A 271 4.68 -13.06 -12.53
CA LEU A 271 5.51 -12.05 -13.22
C LEU A 271 6.67 -12.69 -13.99
N ASP A 272 7.36 -13.67 -13.40
CA ASP A 272 8.52 -14.32 -14.04
C ASP A 272 8.12 -15.07 -15.31
N ALA A 273 6.99 -15.77 -15.30
CA ALA A 273 6.46 -16.46 -16.47
C ALA A 273 6.10 -15.46 -17.59
N ILE A 274 5.47 -14.33 -17.23
CA ILE A 274 5.08 -13.30 -18.21
C ILE A 274 6.32 -12.61 -18.79
N VAL A 275 7.34 -12.36 -17.97
CA VAL A 275 8.62 -11.79 -18.41
C VAL A 275 9.31 -12.76 -19.37
N ALA A 276 9.42 -14.04 -19.01
CA ALA A 276 10.03 -15.06 -19.86
C ALA A 276 9.32 -15.20 -21.21
N GLU A 277 7.98 -15.19 -21.24
CA GLU A 277 7.19 -15.23 -22.48
C GLU A 277 7.48 -14.02 -23.38
N ARG A 278 7.57 -12.82 -22.80
CA ARG A 278 7.85 -11.59 -23.56
C ARG A 278 9.29 -11.50 -24.05
N GLU A 279 10.25 -11.90 -23.24
CA GLU A 279 11.65 -11.97 -23.65
C GLU A 279 11.84 -12.99 -24.78
N ALA A 280 11.17 -14.15 -24.70
CA ALA A 280 11.13 -15.13 -25.79
C ALA A 280 10.47 -14.58 -27.06
N ALA A 281 9.50 -13.67 -26.93
CA ALA A 281 8.88 -12.95 -28.05
C ALA A 281 9.71 -11.76 -28.58
N GLY A 282 10.88 -11.47 -27.99
CA GLY A 282 11.77 -10.38 -28.41
C GLY A 282 11.38 -9.00 -27.91
N GLU A 283 10.49 -8.88 -26.92
CA GLU A 283 10.06 -7.60 -26.34
C GLU A 283 11.04 -7.09 -25.26
N THR A 284 11.30 -5.78 -25.22
CA THR A 284 12.17 -5.17 -24.19
C THR A 284 11.38 -4.77 -22.95
N VAL A 285 11.69 -5.37 -21.80
CA VAL A 285 11.05 -5.09 -20.50
C VAL A 285 11.61 -3.79 -19.89
N LYS A 286 10.76 -2.79 -19.69
CA LYS A 286 11.15 -1.49 -19.08
C LYS A 286 11.18 -1.58 -17.55
N ARG A 287 12.16 -0.94 -16.90
CA ARG A 287 12.29 -0.83 -15.44
C ARG A 287 12.07 0.61 -14.93
N ASP A 288 11.64 0.77 -13.68
CA ASP A 288 11.43 2.07 -13.02
C ASP A 288 12.69 2.59 -12.30
N ALA A 289 12.58 3.76 -11.65
CA ALA A 289 13.68 4.41 -10.93
C ALA A 289 14.15 3.63 -9.67
N PHE A 290 13.40 2.60 -9.28
CA PHE A 290 13.72 1.69 -8.18
C PHE A 290 14.29 0.36 -8.70
N GLY A 291 14.48 0.22 -10.03
CA GLY A 291 15.02 -0.99 -10.66
C GLY A 291 13.98 -2.10 -10.88
N HIS A 292 12.73 -1.88 -10.47
CA HIS A 292 11.67 -2.85 -10.64
C HIS A 292 11.09 -2.81 -12.05
N VAL A 293 10.59 -3.95 -12.54
CA VAL A 293 9.88 -4.01 -13.82
C VAL A 293 8.65 -3.10 -13.78
N LYS A 294 8.41 -2.32 -14.83
CA LYS A 294 7.22 -1.48 -14.93
C LYS A 294 6.00 -2.36 -15.22
N ILE A 295 5.31 -2.78 -14.17
CA ILE A 295 4.05 -3.54 -14.26
C ILE A 295 2.99 -2.78 -15.07
N ASP A 296 3.07 -1.46 -15.15
CA ASP A 296 2.26 -0.62 -16.05
C ASP A 296 2.35 -1.11 -17.52
N THR A 297 3.45 -1.77 -17.89
CA THR A 297 3.67 -2.39 -19.20
C THR A 297 3.36 -3.89 -19.20
N ILE A 298 3.39 -4.57 -18.05
CA ILE A 298 3.06 -5.98 -17.84
C ILE A 298 1.64 -6.07 -17.28
N ASN A 299 0.65 -6.12 -18.17
CA ASN A 299 -0.75 -6.18 -17.77
C ASN A 299 -1.11 -7.60 -17.32
N VAL A 300 -0.81 -7.94 -16.06
CA VAL A 300 -0.97 -9.28 -15.48
C VAL A 300 -2.43 -9.76 -15.57
N GLY A 301 -3.40 -8.92 -15.22
CA GLY A 301 -4.82 -9.27 -15.35
C GLY A 301 -5.21 -9.61 -16.79
N ASN A 302 -4.68 -8.90 -17.78
CA ASN A 302 -4.90 -9.23 -19.20
C ASN A 302 -4.24 -10.55 -19.60
N TRP A 303 -3.06 -10.87 -19.07
CA TRP A 303 -2.42 -12.16 -19.33
C TRP A 303 -3.30 -13.29 -18.79
N PHE A 304 -3.74 -13.22 -17.53
CA PHE A 304 -4.68 -14.18 -16.95
C PHE A 304 -5.98 -14.28 -17.75
N SER A 305 -6.57 -13.14 -18.09
CA SER A 305 -7.80 -13.10 -18.91
C SER A 305 -7.61 -13.78 -20.25
N LYS A 306 -6.47 -13.57 -20.94
CA LYS A 306 -6.19 -14.18 -22.25
C LYS A 306 -5.97 -15.69 -22.14
N GLN A 307 -5.15 -16.13 -21.18
CA GLN A 307 -4.84 -17.54 -20.98
C GLN A 307 -6.11 -18.32 -20.61
N PHE A 308 -6.85 -17.86 -19.61
CA PHE A 308 -8.04 -18.56 -19.14
C PHE A 308 -9.24 -18.41 -20.08
N ALA A 309 -9.48 -17.27 -20.74
CA ALA A 309 -10.67 -17.13 -21.61
C ALA A 309 -10.71 -18.21 -22.71
N ALA A 310 -9.57 -18.51 -23.33
CA ALA A 310 -9.47 -19.54 -24.36
C ALA A 310 -9.75 -20.94 -23.79
N LEU A 311 -9.08 -21.30 -22.69
CA LEU A 311 -9.20 -22.63 -22.07
C LEU A 311 -10.61 -22.88 -21.50
N LEU A 312 -11.22 -21.84 -20.93
CA LEU A 312 -12.56 -21.89 -20.37
C LEU A 312 -13.67 -21.80 -21.43
N GLY A 313 -13.34 -21.43 -22.67
CA GLY A 313 -14.34 -21.13 -23.69
C GLY A 313 -15.25 -19.99 -23.26
N ALA A 314 -14.69 -18.95 -22.67
CA ALA A 314 -15.43 -17.76 -22.26
C ALA A 314 -15.87 -16.96 -23.49
N GLU A 315 -17.14 -16.57 -23.55
CA GLU A 315 -17.68 -15.73 -24.63
C GLU A 315 -17.39 -14.24 -24.36
N ARG A 316 -17.27 -13.89 -23.08
CA ARG A 316 -16.92 -12.55 -22.60
C ARG A 316 -15.82 -12.66 -21.56
N SER A 317 -14.81 -11.80 -21.64
CA SER A 317 -13.83 -11.65 -20.57
C SER A 317 -13.61 -10.18 -20.24
N MET A 318 -13.35 -9.87 -18.96
CA MET A 318 -13.02 -8.52 -18.53
C MET A 318 -11.99 -8.53 -17.41
N VAL A 319 -11.20 -7.45 -17.38
CA VAL A 319 -10.24 -7.18 -16.31
C VAL A 319 -10.64 -5.89 -15.63
N GLN A 320 -10.83 -5.94 -14.31
CA GLN A 320 -11.21 -4.79 -13.51
C GLN A 320 -10.16 -4.56 -12.41
N LYS A 321 -9.70 -3.32 -12.28
CA LYS A 321 -8.60 -2.96 -11.37
C LYS A 321 -9.10 -2.08 -10.24
N SER A 322 -9.04 -2.55 -8.99
CA SER A 322 -9.50 -1.76 -7.83
C SER A 322 -8.46 -0.78 -7.30
N GLY A 323 -7.20 -0.86 -7.74
CA GLY A 323 -6.07 -0.24 -7.05
C GLY A 323 -6.23 1.25 -6.72
N TYR A 324 -6.67 2.08 -7.68
CA TYR A 324 -6.85 3.52 -7.43
C TYR A 324 -8.10 3.81 -6.58
N TYR A 325 -9.18 3.07 -6.80
CA TYR A 325 -10.39 3.16 -5.99
C TYR A 325 -10.10 2.83 -4.52
N ALA A 326 -9.40 1.72 -4.27
CA ALA A 326 -9.07 1.25 -2.94
C ALA A 326 -8.06 2.15 -2.21
N ARG A 327 -6.93 2.48 -2.85
CA ARG A 327 -5.85 3.20 -2.16
C ARG A 327 -6.12 4.69 -1.90
N SER A 328 -7.14 5.26 -2.56
CA SER A 328 -7.54 6.65 -2.42
C SER A 328 -8.79 6.84 -1.55
N ALA A 329 -9.33 5.75 -1.00
CA ALA A 329 -10.45 5.79 -0.06
C ALA A 329 -10.08 6.47 1.27
N PRO A 330 -11.06 7.05 1.99
CA PRO A 330 -10.88 7.43 3.40
C PRO A 330 -10.68 6.18 4.27
N ALA A 331 -9.85 6.29 5.31
CA ALA A 331 -9.59 5.21 6.27
C ALA A 331 -10.88 4.68 6.91
N ASN A 332 -11.01 3.35 7.00
CA ASN A 332 -12.09 2.68 7.72
C ASN A 332 -11.86 2.72 9.24
N VAL A 333 -12.82 2.21 10.01
CA VAL A 333 -12.78 2.27 11.48
C VAL A 333 -11.56 1.57 12.07
N ASP A 334 -11.14 0.43 11.53
CA ASP A 334 -10.03 -0.34 12.06
C ASP A 334 -8.67 0.30 11.73
N ASP A 335 -8.50 0.82 10.52
CA ASP A 335 -7.34 1.65 10.19
C ASP A 335 -7.32 2.94 11.01
N LEU A 336 -8.45 3.60 11.26
CA LEU A 336 -8.50 4.80 12.10
C LEU A 336 -8.01 4.52 13.52
N ARG A 337 -8.42 3.39 14.12
CA ARG A 337 -7.91 2.95 15.44
C ARG A 337 -6.41 2.68 15.41
N LEU A 338 -5.93 2.00 14.37
CA LEU A 338 -4.50 1.71 14.20
C LEU A 338 -3.70 3.00 14.04
N ILE A 339 -4.15 3.91 13.17
CA ILE A 339 -3.54 5.22 12.94
C ILE A 339 -3.46 6.01 14.23
N GLN A 340 -4.55 6.10 15.01
CA GLN A 340 -4.56 6.80 16.29
C GLN A 340 -3.48 6.25 17.22
N SER A 341 -3.44 4.93 17.42
CA SER A 341 -2.46 4.29 18.32
C SER A 341 -1.00 4.55 17.90
N MET A 342 -0.71 4.51 16.59
CA MET A 342 0.63 4.75 16.07
C MET A 342 1.00 6.24 16.12
N VAL A 343 0.05 7.14 15.85
CA VAL A 343 0.24 8.59 15.96
C VAL A 343 0.55 8.98 17.40
N ASP A 344 -0.21 8.48 18.37
CA ASP A 344 -0.01 8.79 19.79
C ASP A 344 1.39 8.39 20.24
N LEU A 345 1.80 7.17 19.91
CA LEU A 345 3.16 6.69 20.17
C LEU A 345 4.21 7.48 19.39
N ALA A 346 3.93 7.90 18.16
CA ALA A 346 4.88 8.62 17.33
C ALA A 346 5.20 9.98 17.94
N VAL A 347 4.17 10.71 18.40
CA VAL A 347 4.35 11.99 19.08
C VAL A 347 5.06 11.79 20.43
N GLU A 348 4.66 10.79 21.23
CA GLU A 348 5.33 10.49 22.50
C GLU A 348 6.83 10.20 22.28
N SER A 349 7.15 9.35 21.31
CA SER A 349 8.54 9.01 20.95
C SER A 349 9.32 10.23 20.51
N ALA A 350 8.71 11.08 19.67
CA ALA A 350 9.34 12.30 19.20
C ALA A 350 9.66 13.28 20.34
N LEU A 351 8.73 13.46 21.28
CA LEU A 351 8.94 14.30 22.47
C LEU A 351 10.03 13.75 23.39
N ASN A 352 10.13 12.42 23.47
CA ASN A 352 11.17 11.70 24.22
C ASN A 352 12.49 11.52 23.46
N LYS A 353 12.63 12.10 22.25
CA LYS A 353 13.81 11.99 21.39
C LYS A 353 14.15 10.54 20.98
N VAL A 354 13.13 9.69 20.85
CA VAL A 354 13.26 8.30 20.40
C VAL A 354 12.93 8.23 18.92
N SER A 355 13.97 8.02 18.10
CA SER A 355 13.82 7.86 16.65
C SER A 355 13.50 6.41 16.27
N GLY A 356 12.72 6.22 15.21
CA GLY A 356 12.36 4.91 14.67
C GLY A 356 11.05 4.92 13.91
N VAL A 357 10.43 3.76 13.71
CA VAL A 357 9.12 3.62 13.05
C VAL A 357 8.13 3.00 14.03
N THR A 358 6.99 3.65 14.21
CA THR A 358 5.92 3.10 15.06
C THR A 358 5.27 1.88 14.42
N GLY A 359 5.07 0.83 15.20
CA GLY A 359 4.46 -0.39 14.68
C GLY A 359 4.28 -1.47 15.74
N HIS A 360 3.39 -2.42 15.45
CA HIS A 360 3.30 -3.66 16.20
C HIS A 360 4.42 -4.59 15.73
N ASP A 361 5.44 -4.77 16.56
CA ASP A 361 6.70 -5.48 16.24
C ASP A 361 6.51 -6.99 16.39
N GLU A 362 6.48 -7.71 15.26
CA GLU A 362 6.23 -9.16 15.21
C GLU A 362 7.31 -9.95 15.96
N ASP A 363 8.57 -9.50 15.93
CA ASP A 363 9.67 -10.15 16.65
C ASP A 363 9.61 -9.90 18.17
N GLN A 364 8.75 -8.98 18.62
CA GLN A 364 8.55 -8.62 20.03
C GLN A 364 7.11 -8.94 20.47
N GLY A 365 6.54 -10.03 19.97
CA GLY A 365 5.22 -10.52 20.36
C GLY A 365 4.06 -9.64 19.90
N GLY A 366 4.26 -8.83 18.86
CA GLY A 366 3.26 -7.91 18.33
C GLY A 366 3.04 -6.68 19.21
N ARG A 367 3.96 -6.33 20.11
CA ARG A 367 3.85 -5.13 20.96
C ARG A 367 3.96 -3.86 20.11
N LEU A 368 3.06 -2.90 20.35
CA LEU A 368 3.18 -1.56 19.78
C LEU A 368 4.39 -0.83 20.41
N ARG A 369 5.36 -0.47 19.57
CA ARG A 369 6.60 0.22 19.97
C ARG A 369 7.21 1.00 18.81
N THR A 370 8.20 1.82 19.12
CA THR A 370 9.02 2.53 18.13
C THR A 370 10.20 1.63 17.78
N ILE A 371 10.13 1.04 16.60
CA ILE A 371 11.08 0.05 16.08
C ILE A 371 12.28 0.77 15.48
N GLU A 372 13.47 0.27 15.76
CA GLU A 372 14.73 0.87 15.33
C GLU A 372 14.87 0.81 13.79
N PHE A 373 15.31 1.91 13.17
CA PHE A 373 15.46 2.00 11.71
C PHE A 373 16.25 0.85 11.06
N PRO A 374 17.38 0.37 11.62
CA PRO A 374 18.13 -0.74 11.02
C PRO A 374 17.35 -2.06 10.89
N ARG A 375 16.24 -2.20 11.62
CA ARG A 375 15.36 -3.39 11.54
C ARG A 375 14.27 -3.24 10.48
N ILE A 376 14.03 -2.03 9.98
CA ILE A 376 12.98 -1.76 9.00
C ILE A 376 13.43 -2.17 7.61
N LYS A 377 12.67 -3.08 6.99
CA LYS A 377 12.93 -3.56 5.62
C LYS A 377 11.60 -3.72 4.89
N GLY A 378 11.55 -3.38 3.60
CA GLY A 378 10.45 -3.75 2.72
C GLY A 378 10.55 -5.19 2.23
N GLY A 379 9.58 -5.61 1.44
CA GLY A 379 9.58 -6.94 0.81
C GLY A 379 9.21 -8.08 1.77
N LYS A 380 8.42 -7.81 2.82
CA LYS A 380 7.81 -8.88 3.61
C LYS A 380 6.86 -9.67 2.70
N HIS A 381 7.17 -10.94 2.49
CA HIS A 381 6.28 -11.85 1.77
C HIS A 381 5.05 -12.18 2.61
N PHE A 382 3.94 -12.46 1.93
CA PHE A 382 2.75 -12.94 2.59
C PHE A 382 2.93 -14.39 3.06
N ASP A 383 2.67 -14.62 4.35
CA ASP A 383 2.66 -15.96 4.94
C ASP A 383 1.40 -16.73 4.51
N THR A 384 1.54 -17.53 3.45
CA THR A 384 0.48 -18.42 2.93
C THR A 384 0.13 -19.59 3.86
N SER A 385 0.85 -19.77 4.98
CA SER A 385 0.50 -20.73 6.03
C SER A 385 -0.45 -20.16 7.09
N ALA A 386 -0.72 -18.84 7.04
CA ALA A 386 -1.60 -18.19 8.00
C ALA A 386 -2.99 -18.85 8.01
N LYS A 387 -3.49 -19.20 9.21
CA LYS A 387 -4.76 -19.91 9.39
C LYS A 387 -5.92 -19.26 8.61
N TRP A 388 -6.03 -17.94 8.68
CA TRP A 388 -7.11 -17.22 8.01
C TRP A 388 -7.04 -17.29 6.49
N PHE A 389 -5.85 -17.53 5.92
CA PHE A 389 -5.68 -17.73 4.49
C PHE A 389 -6.15 -19.11 4.06
N GLY A 390 -5.87 -20.15 4.86
CA GLY A 390 -6.45 -21.47 4.67
C GLY A 390 -7.98 -21.42 4.64
N GLU A 391 -8.60 -20.69 5.57
CA GLU A 391 -10.06 -20.47 5.59
C GLU A 391 -10.58 -19.77 4.32
N VAL A 392 -9.82 -18.86 3.72
CA VAL A 392 -10.16 -18.24 2.43
C VAL A 392 -10.08 -19.26 1.31
N MET A 393 -8.99 -20.02 1.23
CA MET A 393 -8.78 -21.00 0.17
C MET A 393 -9.78 -22.18 0.23
N ASP A 394 -10.20 -22.58 1.43
CA ASP A 394 -11.27 -23.57 1.63
C ASP A 394 -12.59 -23.11 1.01
N VAL A 395 -12.92 -21.83 1.11
CA VAL A 395 -14.12 -21.24 0.48
C VAL A 395 -13.96 -21.14 -1.04
N VAL A 396 -12.77 -20.76 -1.53
CA VAL A 396 -12.47 -20.69 -2.97
C VAL A 396 -12.49 -22.08 -3.63
N GLY A 397 -12.13 -23.13 -2.87
CA GLY A 397 -12.06 -24.50 -3.39
C GLY A 397 -10.91 -24.73 -4.37
N GLN A 398 -9.87 -23.89 -4.32
CA GLN A 398 -8.65 -23.99 -5.13
C GLN A 398 -7.52 -24.58 -4.29
N LYS A 399 -6.80 -25.56 -4.85
CA LYS A 399 -5.57 -26.07 -4.24
C LYS A 399 -4.43 -25.09 -4.51
N TRP A 400 -3.57 -24.87 -3.52
CA TRP A 400 -2.37 -24.06 -3.67
C TRP A 400 -1.13 -24.75 -3.13
N GLN A 401 0.01 -24.34 -3.65
CA GLN A 401 1.33 -24.61 -3.11
C GLN A 401 2.06 -23.28 -3.00
N THR A 402 2.86 -23.13 -1.95
CA THR A 402 3.79 -22.00 -1.83
C THR A 402 4.81 -22.11 -2.97
N ALA A 403 5.07 -21.01 -3.67
CA ALA A 403 6.17 -20.95 -4.64
C ALA A 403 7.50 -21.04 -3.87
N ASP A 404 8.39 -21.94 -4.31
CA ASP A 404 9.73 -22.15 -3.74
C ASP A 404 10.67 -20.95 -3.95
#